data_AF-A0A1Y2N5N2-F1
#
_entry.id   AF-A0A1Y2N5N2-F1
#
_cell.length_a   1.000
_cell.length_b   1.000
_cell.length_c   1.000
_cell.angle_alpha   90.00
_cell.angle_beta   90.00
_cell.angle_gamma   90.00
#
_symmetry.space_group_name_H-M   'P 1'
#
loop_
_entity.id
_entity.type
_entity.pdbx_description
1 polymer ?
#
loop_
_entity_poly.entity_id
_entity_poly.type
_entity_poly.pdbx_seq_one_letter_code
_entity_poly.pdbx_strand_id
1 'polypeptide(L)' 'MVLAVGLVVVEWLAGSNGVPGPGNGAVAAHLVAAVIAVVGQVVADRRGDRTGTLAAAGVIGTVALVLGLGWFL' A
#
# COMPACT_ATOMS: atom_id res chain seq x y z
N MET A 1 -5.50 1.93 -3.09
CA MET A 1 -5.11 1.94 -4.53
C MET A 1 -4.88 3.34 -5.08
N VAL A 2 -5.77 4.31 -4.83
CA VAL A 2 -5.62 5.70 -5.33
C VAL A 2 -4.23 6.28 -5.09
N LEU A 3 -3.69 6.13 -3.87
CA LEU A 3 -2.34 6.60 -3.54
C LEU A 3 -1.25 5.96 -4.43
N ALA A 4 -1.26 4.64 -4.59
CA ALA A 4 -0.26 3.94 -5.40
C ALA A 4 -0.34 4.37 -6.87
N VAL A 5 -1.55 4.56 -7.41
CA VAL A 5 -1.75 5.12 -8.75
C VAL A 5 -1.18 6.54 -8.84
N GLY A 6 -1.45 7.38 -7.83
CA GLY A 6 -0.86 8.72 -7.74
C GLY A 6 0.67 8.69 -7.76
N LEU A 7 1.30 7.79 -6.99
CA LEU A 7 2.75 7.63 -6.97
C LEU A 7 3.32 7.20 -8.32
N VAL A 8 2.65 6.28 -9.04
CA VAL A 8 3.04 5.88 -10.41
C VAL A 8 3.01 7.10 -11.34
N VAL A 9 1.93 7.89 -11.30
CA VAL A 9 1.79 9.09 -12.13
C VAL A 9 2.87 10.12 -11.82
N VAL A 10 3.14 10.37 -10.54
CA VAL A 10 4.16 11.33 -10.11
C VAL A 10 5.56 10.85 -10.50
N GLU A 11 5.88 9.56 -10.32
CA GLU A 11 7.17 8.99 -10.74
C GLU A 11 7.38 9.14 -12.25
N TRP A 12 6.36 8.81 -13.05
CA TRP A 12 6.42 8.95 -14.51
C TRP A 12 6.62 10.40 -14.94
N LEU A 13 5.89 11.34 -14.32
CA LEU A 13 6.01 12.76 -14.63
C LEU A 13 7.38 13.32 -14.22
N ALA A 14 7.89 12.93 -13.05
CA ALA A 14 9.20 13.34 -12.56
C ALA A 14 10.31 12.86 -13.50
N GLY A 15 10.30 11.57 -13.86
CA GLY A 15 11.25 11.00 -14.81
C GLY A 15 11.18 11.67 -16.19
N SER A 16 9.98 11.99 -16.67
CA SER A 16 9.78 12.69 -17.96
C SER A 16 10.32 14.12 -17.96
N ASN A 17 10.42 14.76 -16.79
CA ASN A 17 10.93 16.12 -16.62
C ASN A 17 12.38 16.15 -16.10
N GLY A 18 13.04 15.00 -15.94
CA GLY A 18 14.42 14.90 -15.43
C GLY A 18 14.58 15.32 -13.97
N VAL A 19 13.49 15.31 -13.19
CA VAL A 19 13.51 15.65 -11.75
C VAL A 19 13.37 14.38 -10.90
N PRO A 20 13.87 14.37 -9.65
CA PRO A 20 13.72 13.21 -8.77
C PRO A 20 12.25 12.95 -8.43
N GLY A 21 11.81 11.69 -8.60
CA GLY A 21 10.48 11.23 -8.19
C GLY A 21 10.51 10.47 -6.85
N PRO A 22 9.35 9.94 -6.41
CA PRO A 22 9.23 9.08 -5.22
C PRO A 22 10.17 7.87 -5.23
N GLY A 23 10.58 7.42 -6.42
CA GLY A 23 11.45 6.29 -6.64
C GLY A 23 10.69 4.97 -6.79
N ASN A 24 11.18 4.13 -7.71
CA ASN A 24 10.60 2.81 -8.02
C ASN A 24 10.36 1.93 -6.79
N GLY A 25 11.23 1.99 -5.77
CA GLY A 25 11.07 1.24 -4.52
C GLY A 25 9.82 1.66 -3.74
N ALA A 26 9.57 2.96 -3.61
CA ALA A 26 8.39 3.49 -2.93
C ALA A 26 7.11 3.12 -3.70
N VAL A 27 7.11 3.23 -5.02
CA VAL A 27 5.99 2.83 -5.88
C VAL A 27 5.67 1.34 -5.72
N ALA A 28 6.69 0.46 -5.82
CA ALA A 28 6.51 -0.98 -5.68
C ALA A 28 5.99 -1.37 -4.29
N ALA A 29 6.54 -0.77 -3.22
CA ALA A 29 6.10 -1.01 -1.86
C ALA A 29 4.61 -0.66 -1.65
N HIS A 30 4.17 0.49 -2.17
CA HIS A 30 2.77 0.91 -2.06
C HIS A 30 1.82 0.05 -2.88
N LEU A 31 2.23 -0.43 -4.06
CA LEU A 31 1.45 -1.36 -4.86
C LEU A 31 1.26 -2.69 -4.12
N VAL A 32 2.35 -3.26 -3.60
CA VAL A 32 2.31 -4.52 -2.83
C VAL A 32 1.44 -4.37 -1.57
N ALA A 33 1.66 -3.32 -0.79
CA ALA A 33 0.86 -3.05 0.41
C ALA A 33 -0.62 -2.90 0.09
N ALA A 34 -0.95 -2.21 -1.01
CA ALA A 34 -2.33 -2.03 -1.42
C ALA A 34 -2.97 -3.34 -1.88
N VAL A 35 -2.24 -4.22 -2.57
CA VAL A 35 -2.75 -5.57 -2.94
C VAL A 35 -3.01 -6.40 -1.68
N ILE A 36 -2.07 -6.42 -0.73
CA ILE A 36 -2.22 -7.12 0.54
C ILE A 36 -3.46 -6.62 1.29
N ALA A 37 -3.63 -5.30 1.38
CA ALA A 37 -4.77 -4.70 2.06
C ALA A 37 -6.11 -5.08 1.39
N VAL A 38 -6.18 -5.04 0.05
CA VAL A 38 -7.40 -5.41 -0.68
C VAL A 38 -7.72 -6.89 -0.49
N VAL A 39 -6.75 -7.79 -0.69
CA VAL A 39 -6.96 -9.23 -0.51
C VAL A 39 -7.34 -9.56 0.93
N GLY A 40 -6.64 -8.97 1.90
CA GLY A 40 -6.91 -9.14 3.32
C GLY A 40 -8.33 -8.69 3.71
N GLN A 41 -8.77 -7.53 3.23
CA GLN A 41 -10.14 -7.06 3.47
C GLN A 41 -11.18 -7.95 2.78
N VAL A 42 -10.95 -8.38 1.54
CA VAL A 42 -11.85 -9.33 0.86
C VAL A 42 -12.02 -10.64 1.64
N VAL A 43 -10.95 -11.14 2.26
CA VAL A 43 -11.03 -12.32 3.13
C VAL A 43 -11.78 -12.01 4.41
N ALA A 44 -11.48 -10.88 5.07
CA ALA A 44 -12.15 -10.45 6.29
C ALA A 44 -13.66 -10.28 6.09
N ASP A 45 -14.08 -9.64 5.00
CA ASP A 45 -15.48 -9.39 4.68
C ASP A 45 -16.25 -10.69 4.38
N ARG A 46 -15.59 -11.71 3.85
CA ARG A 46 -16.19 -13.01 3.52
C ARG A 46 -16.22 -13.98 4.70
N ARG A 47 -15.50 -13.71 5.78
CA ARG A 47 -15.31 -14.63 6.91
C ARG A 47 -15.67 -13.93 8.22
N GLY A 48 -16.79 -14.29 8.83
CA GLY A 48 -17.19 -13.80 10.16
C GLY A 48 -16.49 -14.48 11.34
N ASP A 49 -15.49 -15.33 11.08
CA ASP A 49 -14.80 -16.14 12.08
C ASP A 49 -13.40 -15.57 12.43
N ARG A 50 -12.64 -16.32 13.23
CA ARG A 50 -11.27 -15.92 13.65
C ARG A 50 -10.34 -15.66 12.47
N THR A 51 -10.51 -16.36 11.34
CA THR A 51 -9.68 -16.11 10.15
C THR A 51 -9.96 -14.73 9.58
N GLY A 52 -11.22 -14.29 9.57
CA GLY A 52 -11.56 -12.93 9.16
C GLY A 52 -10.97 -11.87 10.11
N THR A 53 -11.03 -12.09 11.42
CA THR A 53 -10.40 -11.19 12.41
C THR A 53 -8.88 -11.08 12.19
N LEU A 54 -8.19 -12.20 11.95
CA LEU A 54 -6.75 -12.20 11.69
C LEU A 54 -6.41 -11.48 10.38
N ALA A 55 -7.23 -11.64 9.33
CA ALA A 55 -7.05 -10.94 8.06
C ALA A 55 -7.20 -9.41 8.24
N ALA A 56 -8.22 -8.97 8.99
CA ALA A 56 -8.41 -7.56 9.32
C ALA A 56 -7.24 -6.99 10.13
N ALA A 57 -6.76 -7.73 11.14
CA ALA A 57 -5.58 -7.34 11.92
C ALA A 57 -4.32 -7.22 11.04
N GLY A 58 -4.13 -8.13 10.09
CA GLY A 58 -3.04 -8.06 9.11
C GLY A 58 -3.11 -6.81 8.22
N VAL A 59 -4.31 -6.38 7.83
CA VAL A 59 -4.51 -5.13 7.08
C VAL A 59 -4.11 -3.92 7.93
N ILE A 60 -4.56 -3.87 9.20
CA ILE A 60 -4.18 -2.80 10.13
C ILE A 60 -2.65 -2.75 10.30
N GLY A 61 -2.01 -3.90 10.49
CA GLY A 61 -0.55 -4.00 10.57
C GLY A 61 0.16 -3.49 9.32
N THR A 62 -0.37 -3.81 8.13
CA THR A 62 0.16 -3.31 6.86
C THR A 62 0.06 -1.78 6.76
N VAL A 63 -1.09 -1.21 7.14
CA VAL A 63 -1.27 0.25 7.16
C VAL A 63 -0.31 0.91 8.15
N ALA A 64 -0.17 0.34 9.35
CA ALA A 64 0.76 0.84 10.36
C ALA A 64 2.22 0.82 9.86
N LEU A 65 2.64 -0.25 9.16
CA LEU A 65 3.97 -0.35 8.56
C LEU A 65 4.21 0.71 7.49
N VAL A 66 3.26 0.89 6.56
CA VAL A 66 3.38 1.90 5.50
C VAL A 66 3.47 3.30 6.09
N LEU A 67 2.63 3.63 7.06
CA LEU A 67 2.69 4.94 7.73
C LEU A 67 3.97 5.11 8.54
N GLY A 68 4.40 4.09 9.28
CA GLY A 68 5.63 4.10 10.06
C GLY A 68 6.84 4.38 9.18
N LEU A 69 7.05 3.56 8.16
CA LEU A 69 8.23 3.64 7.27
C LEU A 69 8.17 4.77 6.26
N GLY A 70 6.98 5.20 5.86
CA GLY A 70 6.80 6.21 4.81
C GLY A 70 6.66 7.64 5.33
N TRP A 71 6.48 7.83 6.64
CA TRP A 71 6.20 9.14 7.21
C TRP A 71 6.93 9.43 8.52
N PHE A 72 7.03 8.45 9.42
CA PHE A 72 7.57 8.67 10.77
C PHE A 72 9.04 8.24 10.93
N LEU A 73 9.56 7.45 10.01
CA LEU A 73 10.94 6.95 9.96
C LEU A 73 11.60 7.39 8.66
#